data_AF-A0A0M9YEH9-F1
#
_entry.id   AF-A0A0M9YEH9-F1
#
_cell.length_a   1.000
_cell.length_b   1.000
_cell.length_c   1.000
_cell.angle_alpha   90.00
_cell.angle_beta   90.00
_cell.angle_gamma   90.00
#
_symmetry.space_group_name_H-M   'P 1'
#
loop_
_entity.id
_entity.type
_entity.pdbx_description
1 polymer ?
#
loop_
_entity_poly.entity_id
_entity_poly.type
_entity_poly.pdbx_seq_one_letter_code
_entity_poly.pdbx_strand_id
1 'polypeptide(L)'
;ADLSRTVGWFTTVFPVRLDVGDVDLDEVFEGGPAAGAVLKAVKEQLLAVPGKGLGYGLLRHLNEETAAVLAPHPTGQIAFNYLGR
;
A
#
# COMPACT_ATOMS: atom_id res chain seq x y z
N ALA A 1 10.80 0.50 -22.97
CA ALA A 1 12.22 0.32 -22.61
C ALA A 1 12.28 -0.58 -21.38
N ASP A 2 13.23 -1.52 -21.31
CA ASP A 2 13.49 -2.31 -20.10
C ASP A 2 14.38 -1.50 -19.14
N LEU A 3 13.98 -1.40 -17.87
CA LEU A 3 14.68 -0.65 -16.83
C LEU A 3 15.44 -1.56 -15.85
N SER A 4 15.46 -2.88 -16.06
CA SER A 4 16.02 -3.89 -15.16
C SER A 4 17.49 -3.66 -14.74
N ARG A 5 18.28 -2.91 -15.53
CA ARG A 5 19.69 -2.60 -15.27
C ARG A 5 19.98 -1.09 -15.17
N THR A 6 18.95 -0.29 -14.91
CA THR A 6 19.08 1.15 -14.74
C THR A 6 19.29 1.50 -13.28
N VAL A 7 20.33 2.28 -12.98
CA VAL A 7 20.53 2.84 -11.64
C VAL A 7 19.73 4.13 -11.51
N GLY A 8 18.93 4.22 -10.46
CA GLY A 8 18.11 5.39 -10.16
C GLY A 8 17.19 5.12 -8.98
N TRP A 9 16.46 6.16 -8.55
CA TRP A 9 15.48 6.02 -7.47
C TRP A 9 14.10 5.70 -8.04
N PHE A 10 13.73 4.42 -8.04
CA PHE A 10 12.47 3.91 -8.60
C PHE A 10 11.42 3.54 -7.53
N THR A 11 11.63 3.92 -6.27
CA THR A 11 10.71 3.59 -5.17
C THR A 11 9.36 4.27 -5.39
N THR A 12 8.29 3.49 -5.35
CA THR A 12 6.91 4.01 -5.35
C THR A 12 6.39 4.05 -3.92
N VAL A 13 5.75 5.15 -3.54
CA VAL A 13 5.10 5.33 -2.23
C VAL A 13 3.64 5.68 -2.45
N PHE A 14 2.73 4.97 -1.80
CA PHE A 14 1.30 5.21 -1.86
C PHE A 14 0.63 4.82 -0.53
N PRO A 15 -0.41 5.54 -0.09
CA PRO A 15 -1.14 5.20 1.11
C PRO A 15 -1.99 3.95 0.89
N VAL A 16 -2.09 3.11 1.92
CA VAL A 16 -3.03 1.99 1.99
C VAL A 16 -3.83 2.13 3.27
N ARG A 17 -5.15 2.03 3.16
CA ARG A 17 -6.04 1.85 4.30
C ARG A 17 -6.36 0.37 4.39
N LEU A 18 -5.94 -0.26 5.49
CA LEU A 18 -6.25 -1.66 5.77
C LEU A 18 -7.48 -1.72 6.66
N ASP A 19 -8.49 -2.46 6.20
CA ASP A 19 -9.68 -2.79 6.98
C ASP A 19 -9.74 -4.31 7.18
N VAL A 20 -9.66 -4.75 8.42
CA VAL A 20 -9.67 -6.18 8.77
C VAL A 20 -10.97 -6.58 9.47
N GLY A 21 -11.94 -5.67 9.57
CA GLY A 21 -13.18 -5.86 10.33
C GLY A 21 -12.94 -6.01 11.83
N ASP A 22 -14.00 -6.43 12.53
CA ASP A 22 -13.94 -6.79 13.94
C ASP A 22 -13.38 -8.21 14.08
N VAL A 23 -12.11 -8.30 14.48
CA VAL A 23 -11.39 -9.58 14.70
C VAL A 23 -10.86 -9.63 16.13
N ASP A 24 -10.89 -10.83 16.72
CA ASP A 24 -10.19 -11.08 17.98
C ASP A 24 -8.68 -11.12 17.72
N LEU A 25 -7.97 -10.11 18.20
CA LEU A 25 -6.54 -9.99 17.99
C LEU A 25 -5.74 -11.05 18.76
N ASP A 26 -6.25 -11.51 19.91
CA ASP A 26 -5.55 -12.54 20.69
C ASP A 26 -5.55 -13.86 19.90
N GLU A 27 -6.68 -14.24 19.31
CA GLU A 27 -6.78 -15.41 18.41
C GLU A 27 -5.89 -15.25 17.16
N VAL A 28 -5.81 -14.03 16.60
CA VAL A 28 -4.93 -13.73 15.46
C VAL A 28 -3.47 -13.98 15.83
N PHE A 29 -3.02 -13.50 16.99
CA PHE A 29 -1.64 -13.67 17.44
C PHE A 29 -1.31 -15.12 17.81
N GLU A 30 -2.30 -15.92 18.21
CA GLU A 30 -2.17 -17.37 18.40
C GLU A 30 -2.14 -18.16 17.08
N GLY A 31 -2.44 -17.51 15.95
CA GLY A 31 -2.43 -18.14 14.62
C GLY A 31 -3.69 -18.97 14.33
N GLY A 32 -4.79 -18.70 15.03
CA GLY A 32 -6.08 -19.34 14.81
C GLY A 32 -6.77 -18.94 13.49
N PRO A 33 -7.99 -19.44 13.23
CA PRO A 33 -8.80 -19.07 12.07
C PRO A 33 -8.89 -17.56 11.78
N ALA A 34 -8.97 -16.72 12.82
CA ALA A 34 -8.96 -15.26 12.69
C ALA A 34 -7.70 -14.73 11.96
N ALA A 35 -6.52 -15.32 12.19
CA ALA A 35 -5.29 -14.93 11.50
C ALA A 35 -5.38 -15.15 9.98
N GLY A 36 -5.99 -16.28 9.57
CA GLY A 36 -6.22 -16.60 8.17
C GLY A 36 -7.18 -15.60 7.51
N ALA A 37 -8.22 -15.17 8.22
CA ALA A 37 -9.17 -14.17 7.75
C ALA A 37 -8.50 -12.80 7.53
N VAL A 38 -7.73 -12.34 8.52
CA VAL A 38 -6.95 -11.09 8.43
C VAL A 38 -5.97 -11.13 7.25
N LEU A 39 -5.21 -12.22 7.11
CA LEU A 39 -4.25 -12.37 6.01
C LEU A 39 -4.96 -12.28 4.65
N LYS A 40 -6.09 -12.97 4.50
CA LYS A 40 -6.88 -12.94 3.26
C LYS A 40 -7.38 -11.53 2.96
N ALA A 41 -7.94 -10.82 3.95
CA ALA A 41 -8.46 -9.47 3.78
C ALA A 41 -7.37 -8.49 3.34
N VAL A 42 -6.21 -8.50 3.99
CA VAL A 42 -5.06 -7.66 3.61
C VAL A 42 -4.56 -8.00 2.21
N LYS A 43 -4.43 -9.29 1.88
CA LYS A 43 -4.01 -9.74 0.55
C LYS A 43 -4.94 -9.21 -0.54
N GLU A 44 -6.25 -9.34 -0.36
CA GLU A 44 -7.24 -8.91 -1.35
C GLU A 44 -7.27 -7.40 -1.53
N GLN A 45 -7.14 -6.63 -0.44
CA GLN A 45 -7.02 -5.17 -0.50
C GLN A 45 -5.77 -4.71 -1.26
N LEU A 46 -4.61 -5.34 -1.00
CA LEU A 46 -3.38 -5.01 -1.71
C LEU A 46 -3.43 -5.42 -3.19
N LEU A 47 -4.07 -6.54 -3.51
CA LEU A 47 -4.26 -6.98 -4.91
C LEU A 47 -5.19 -6.06 -5.70
N ALA A 48 -6.14 -5.39 -5.03
CA ALA A 48 -7.04 -4.45 -5.67
C ALA A 48 -6.34 -3.14 -6.10
N VAL A 49 -5.11 -2.86 -5.63
CA VAL A 49 -4.38 -1.64 -5.94
C VAL A 49 -3.85 -1.68 -7.39
N PRO A 50 -4.30 -0.77 -8.28
CA PRO A 50 -3.88 -0.78 -9.67
C PRO A 50 -2.41 -0.39 -9.82
N GLY A 51 -1.70 -1.10 -10.70
CA GLY A 51 -0.31 -0.78 -11.04
C GLY A 51 0.64 -0.71 -9.84
N LYS A 52 0.36 -1.45 -8.77
CA LYS A 52 1.12 -1.42 -7.49
C LYS A 52 1.27 0.00 -6.92
N GLY A 53 0.28 0.86 -7.14
CA GLY A 53 0.25 2.22 -6.60
C GLY A 53 1.11 3.25 -7.32
N LEU A 54 1.76 2.89 -8.44
CA LEU A 54 2.60 3.82 -9.23
C LEU A 54 1.84 5.10 -9.60
N GLY A 55 0.56 4.96 -9.98
CA GLY A 55 -0.29 6.09 -10.38
C GLY A 55 -0.49 7.12 -9.27
N TYR A 56 -0.41 6.74 -7.99
CA TYR A 56 -0.63 7.67 -6.88
C TYR A 56 0.41 8.79 -6.88
N GLY A 57 1.70 8.46 -6.98
CA GLY A 57 2.77 9.46 -7.01
C GLY A 57 2.67 10.39 -8.23
N LEU A 58 2.31 9.82 -9.39
CA LEU A 58 2.11 10.59 -10.63
C LEU A 58 0.95 11.59 -10.47
N LEU A 59 -0.19 11.15 -9.97
CA LEU A 59 -1.37 12.00 -9.77
C LEU A 59 -1.17 13.03 -8.66
N ARG A 60 -0.50 12.66 -7.57
CA ARG A 60 -0.27 13.56 -6.43
C ARG A 60 0.74 14.66 -6.74
N HIS A 61 1.75 14.38 -7.55
CA HIS A 61 2.91 15.27 -7.69
C HIS A 61 3.16 15.80 -9.11
N LEU A 62 2.70 15.11 -10.16
CA LEU A 62 3.07 15.45 -11.55
C LEU A 62 1.90 15.91 -12.42
N ASN A 63 0.67 15.80 -11.94
CA ASN A 63 -0.52 16.32 -12.62
C ASN A 63 -1.07 17.49 -11.80
N GLU A 64 -1.09 18.70 -12.37
CA GLU A 64 -1.46 19.93 -11.67
C GLU A 64 -2.90 19.90 -11.12
N GLU A 65 -3.84 19.36 -11.90
CA GLU A 65 -5.25 19.27 -11.52
C GLU A 65 -5.44 18.31 -10.33
N THR A 66 -4.90 17.09 -10.42
CA THR A 66 -5.05 16.11 -9.35
C THR A 66 -4.15 16.39 -8.15
N ALA A 67 -3.02 17.08 -8.33
CA ALA A 67 -2.15 17.49 -7.23
C ALA A 67 -2.89 18.45 -6.29
N ALA A 68 -3.63 19.42 -6.82
CA ALA A 68 -4.43 20.35 -6.01
C ALA A 68 -5.48 19.62 -5.17
N VAL A 69 -6.09 18.57 -5.71
CA VAL A 69 -7.08 17.74 -5.01
C VAL A 69 -6.44 16.85 -3.95
N LEU A 70 -5.29 16.25 -4.25
CA LEU A 70 -4.66 15.24 -3.39
C LEU A 70 -3.80 15.85 -2.27
N ALA A 71 -3.18 17.00 -2.49
CA ALA A 71 -2.24 17.62 -1.55
C ALA A 71 -2.76 17.77 -0.11
N PRO A 72 -4.03 18.14 0.14
CA PRO A 72 -4.56 18.29 1.51
C PRO A 72 -4.69 16.97 2.28
N HIS A 73 -4.73 15.83 1.59
CA HIS A 73 -4.92 14.53 2.25
C HIS A 73 -3.61 14.00 2.86
N PRO A 74 -3.66 13.45 4.09
CA PRO A 74 -2.50 12.82 4.72
C PRO A 74 -2.12 11.50 4.03
N THR A 75 -0.83 11.17 4.07
CA THR A 75 -0.26 9.97 3.42
C THR A 75 -0.10 8.77 4.37
N GLY A 76 -0.52 8.89 5.63
CA GLY A 76 -0.34 7.90 6.70
C GLY A 76 0.81 8.26 7.65
N GLN A 77 0.71 7.78 8.90
CA GLN A 77 1.71 8.04 9.97
C GLN A 77 2.78 6.94 10.08
N ILE A 78 2.54 5.79 9.45
CA ILE A 78 3.43 4.63 9.46
C ILE A 78 3.86 4.35 8.02
N ALA A 79 5.16 4.16 7.82
CA ALA A 79 5.73 3.72 6.55
C ALA A 79 6.20 2.27 6.67
N PHE A 80 5.91 1.46 5.65
CA PHE A 80 6.36 0.07 5.54
C PHE A 80 7.13 -0.12 4.23
N ASN A 81 8.28 -0.77 4.30
CA ASN A 81 9.10 -1.11 3.13
C ASN A 81 9.72 -2.50 3.31
N TYR A 82 9.52 -3.38 2.33
CA TYR A 82 10.10 -4.72 2.31
C TYR A 82 11.27 -4.76 1.33
N LEU A 83 12.49 -4.97 1.84
CA LEU A 83 13.73 -4.95 1.06
C LEU A 83 14.10 -6.31 0.44
N GLY A 84 13.26 -7.34 0.61
CA GLY A 84 13.60 -8.70 0.23
C GLY A 84 14.41 -9.44 1.29
N ARG A 85 14.79 -10.66 0.94
CA ARG A 85 15.78 -11.50 1.59
C ARG A 85 16.77 -11.96 0.54
#